data_AF-A0AAJ6AYC3-F1
#
_entry.id   AF-A0AAJ6AYC3-F1
#
_cell.length_a   1.000
_cell.length_b   1.000
_cell.length_c   1.000
_cell.angle_alpha   90.00
_cell.angle_beta   90.00
_cell.angle_gamma   90.00
#
_symmetry.space_group_name_H-M   'P 1'
#
loop_
_entity.id
_entity.type
_entity.pdbx_description
1 polymer ?
#
loop_
_entity_poly.entity_id
_entity_poly.type
_entity_poly.pdbx_seq_one_letter_code
_entity_poly.pdbx_strand_id
1 'polypeptide(L)'
;MSDLHISYEENRALTEGIRPSHPDDWLIVAGDIGERLADIDWALRLLADRFARVVWAPGNHELWTLPGEPDQARGVARYAKLVALCRDIGVLTPEDPWPVWDGPGGGPDGSGGPLRVAPLFTLYDYSWYAPGTTTPEASLARAHEAGIVCTDEAVLHHEPYAGRAEWCADRIAYTERRLAEVAGGPPLVLVNHWPLVRQPTEIMTHQEFVQWCGTVRTADWHTRFDVRAVVYGHLHIPRSTVHDGVPFEEVSLGYPREWKRYGRRAELARPVFPGAAS
;
A
#
# COMPACT_ATOMS: atom_id res chain seq x y z
N MET A 1 -1.77 -7.96 -3.53
CA MET A 1 -3.13 -7.74 -3.00
C MET A 1 -3.08 -6.61 -1.99
N SER A 2 -4.20 -6.00 -1.68
CA SER A 2 -4.37 -4.97 -0.63
C SER A 2 -5.83 -4.85 -0.23
N ASP A 3 -6.12 -4.02 0.76
CA ASP A 3 -7.48 -3.61 1.13
C ASP A 3 -8.37 -4.81 1.45
N LEU A 4 -7.82 -5.74 2.26
CA LEU A 4 -8.53 -6.94 2.68
C LEU A 4 -9.66 -6.60 3.64
N HIS A 5 -9.51 -5.60 4.51
CA HIS A 5 -10.56 -5.18 5.46
C HIS A 5 -11.24 -6.36 6.17
N ILE A 6 -10.44 -7.22 6.82
CA ILE A 6 -10.90 -8.51 7.35
C ILE A 6 -11.82 -8.41 8.59
N SER A 7 -12.09 -7.19 9.07
CA SER A 7 -13.15 -6.94 10.03
C SER A 7 -14.54 -7.29 9.46
N TYR A 8 -14.67 -7.32 8.13
CA TYR A 8 -15.80 -7.93 7.44
C TYR A 8 -15.61 -9.44 7.30
N GLU A 9 -16.55 -10.22 7.84
CA GLU A 9 -16.52 -11.68 7.83
C GLU A 9 -16.39 -12.25 6.41
N GLU A 10 -17.05 -11.66 5.41
CA GLU A 10 -16.92 -12.11 4.02
C GLU A 10 -15.50 -11.95 3.50
N ASN A 11 -14.83 -10.85 3.82
CA ASN A 11 -13.45 -10.63 3.40
C ASN A 11 -12.47 -11.49 4.21
N ARG A 12 -12.75 -11.76 5.49
CA ARG A 12 -12.00 -12.73 6.29
C ARG A 12 -12.04 -14.12 5.66
N ALA A 13 -13.24 -14.61 5.29
CA ALA A 13 -13.42 -15.89 4.61
C ALA A 13 -12.70 -15.95 3.26
N LEU A 14 -12.69 -14.85 2.49
CA LEU A 14 -11.92 -14.74 1.25
C LEU A 14 -10.40 -14.86 1.53
N THR A 15 -9.91 -14.19 2.58
CA THR A 15 -8.51 -14.24 3.01
C THR A 15 -8.10 -15.65 3.41
N GLU A 16 -8.99 -16.39 4.08
CA GLU A 16 -8.78 -17.80 4.44
C GLU A 16 -8.57 -18.71 3.22
N GLY A 17 -9.18 -18.38 2.08
CA GLY A 17 -9.06 -19.12 0.82
C GLY A 17 -7.77 -18.88 0.05
N ILE A 18 -7.00 -17.83 0.38
CA ILE A 18 -5.80 -17.46 -0.39
C ILE A 18 -4.73 -18.55 -0.27
N ARG A 19 -4.21 -19.02 -1.40
CA ARG A 19 -3.12 -20.01 -1.49
C ARG A 19 -2.14 -19.58 -2.58
N PRO A 20 -0.85 -19.92 -2.44
CA PRO A 20 0.08 -19.82 -3.56
C PRO A 20 -0.29 -20.83 -4.66
N SER A 21 0.16 -20.55 -5.88
CA SER A 21 0.09 -21.48 -7.01
C SER A 21 1.30 -22.42 -7.05
N HIS A 22 2.42 -21.98 -6.48
CA HIS A 22 3.70 -22.69 -6.39
C HIS A 22 4.31 -22.55 -4.99
N PRO A 23 4.99 -23.57 -4.42
CA PRO A 23 5.59 -23.48 -3.08
C PRO A 23 6.57 -22.32 -2.90
N ASP A 24 7.21 -21.86 -3.97
CA ASP A 24 8.18 -20.76 -3.95
C ASP A 24 7.55 -19.37 -4.21
N ASP A 25 6.21 -19.27 -4.29
CA ASP A 25 5.53 -18.00 -4.56
C ASP A 25 5.74 -17.00 -3.42
N TRP A 26 6.00 -15.76 -3.82
CA TRP A 26 6.02 -14.61 -2.91
C TRP A 26 4.70 -13.87 -2.97
N LEU A 27 4.31 -13.26 -1.85
CA LEU A 27 3.10 -12.45 -1.76
C LEU A 27 3.41 -11.03 -1.32
N ILE A 28 2.85 -10.07 -2.06
CA ILE A 28 2.83 -8.66 -1.70
C ILE A 28 1.46 -8.31 -1.09
N VAL A 29 1.47 -7.71 0.11
CA VAL A 29 0.31 -7.17 0.82
C VAL A 29 0.48 -5.65 0.98
N ALA A 30 -0.17 -4.87 0.11
CA ALA A 30 0.01 -3.41 0.02
C ALA A 30 -1.03 -2.64 0.85
N GLY A 31 -1.08 -2.95 2.15
CA GLY A 31 -1.87 -2.21 3.15
C GLY A 31 -3.34 -2.60 3.25
N ASP A 32 -3.98 -2.06 4.27
CA ASP A 32 -5.39 -2.19 4.64
C ASP A 32 -5.85 -3.65 4.81
N ILE A 33 -5.08 -4.42 5.59
CA ILE A 33 -5.49 -5.76 6.05
C ILE A 33 -6.69 -5.66 6.99
N GLY A 34 -6.65 -4.71 7.92
CA GLY A 34 -7.69 -4.46 8.92
C GLY A 34 -7.20 -3.44 9.95
N GLU A 35 -8.04 -3.10 10.93
CA GLU A 35 -7.75 -2.01 11.86
C GLU A 35 -7.15 -2.48 13.19
N ARG A 36 -7.42 -3.71 13.62
CA ARG A 36 -7.02 -4.22 14.94
C ARG A 36 -5.75 -5.05 14.86
N LEU A 37 -4.84 -4.88 15.82
CA LEU A 37 -3.56 -5.61 15.83
C LEU A 37 -3.74 -7.13 15.79
N ALA A 38 -4.73 -7.67 16.52
CA ALA A 38 -5.01 -9.10 16.55
C ALA A 38 -5.49 -9.66 15.21
N ASP A 39 -6.28 -8.89 14.46
CA ASP A 39 -6.75 -9.26 13.14
C ASP A 39 -5.61 -9.22 12.12
N ILE A 40 -4.78 -8.16 12.18
CA ILE A 40 -3.60 -8.02 11.34
C ILE A 40 -2.60 -9.17 11.60
N ASP A 41 -2.33 -9.49 12.87
CA ASP A 41 -1.49 -10.63 13.28
C ASP A 41 -2.00 -11.95 12.69
N TRP A 42 -3.30 -12.21 12.86
CA TRP A 42 -3.94 -13.42 12.34
C TRP A 42 -3.76 -13.55 10.83
N ALA A 43 -4.05 -12.49 10.07
CA ALA A 43 -3.97 -12.54 8.61
C ALA A 43 -2.54 -12.69 8.12
N LEU A 44 -1.59 -11.96 8.70
CA LEU A 44 -0.19 -12.04 8.29
C LEU A 44 0.43 -13.39 8.64
N ARG A 45 0.14 -13.98 9.80
CA ARG A 45 0.56 -15.34 10.14
C ARG A 45 0.00 -16.36 9.14
N LEU A 46 -1.30 -16.27 8.87
CA LEU A 46 -1.96 -17.17 7.92
C LEU A 46 -1.30 -17.15 6.55
N LEU A 47 -0.94 -15.97 6.06
CA LEU A 47 -0.28 -15.80 4.76
C LEU A 47 1.19 -16.23 4.82
N ALA A 48 1.91 -15.90 5.89
CA ALA A 48 3.30 -16.31 6.09
C ALA A 48 3.47 -17.84 6.18
N ASP A 49 2.49 -18.54 6.75
CA ASP A 49 2.47 -20.01 6.82
C ASP A 49 2.27 -20.68 5.44
N ARG A 50 1.85 -19.92 4.42
CA ARG A 50 1.45 -20.45 3.10
C ARG A 50 2.42 -20.08 2.00
N PHE A 51 2.91 -18.84 1.99
CA PHE A 51 3.79 -18.33 0.93
C PHE A 51 5.24 -18.41 1.36
N ALA A 52 6.17 -18.68 0.42
CA ALA A 52 7.60 -18.74 0.72
C ALA A 52 8.14 -17.40 1.26
N ARG A 53 7.51 -16.29 0.87
CA ARG A 53 7.79 -14.97 1.40
C ARG A 53 6.54 -14.11 1.38
N VAL A 54 6.34 -13.33 2.44
CA VAL A 54 5.35 -12.24 2.46
C VAL A 54 6.08 -10.92 2.65
N VAL A 55 5.73 -9.95 1.82
CA VAL A 55 6.22 -8.57 1.86
C VAL A 55 5.01 -7.67 2.12
N TRP A 56 5.05 -6.91 3.21
CA TRP A 56 3.95 -6.05 3.64
C TRP A 56 4.36 -4.58 3.60
N ALA A 57 3.42 -3.73 3.17
CA ALA A 57 3.45 -2.28 3.34
C ALA A 57 2.21 -1.85 4.12
N PRO A 58 2.31 -0.92 5.08
CA PRO A 58 1.15 -0.44 5.85
C PRO A 58 0.20 0.40 4.99
N GLY A 59 -1.10 0.24 5.22
CA GLY A 59 -2.12 1.19 4.78
C GLY A 59 -2.54 2.14 5.90
N ASN A 60 -3.55 2.97 5.65
CA ASN A 60 -4.04 3.89 6.67
C ASN A 60 -4.78 3.13 7.78
N HIS A 61 -5.51 2.06 7.47
CA HIS A 61 -6.32 1.32 8.45
C HIS A 61 -5.46 0.64 9.51
N GLU A 62 -4.31 0.07 9.15
CA GLU A 62 -3.43 -0.52 10.17
C GLU A 62 -2.92 0.52 11.16
N LEU A 63 -2.81 1.79 10.76
CA LEU A 63 -2.33 2.89 11.61
C LEU A 63 -3.42 3.51 12.48
N TRP A 64 -4.69 3.12 12.30
CA TRP A 64 -5.79 3.61 13.11
C TRP A 64 -5.71 3.10 14.54
N THR A 65 -5.90 4.00 15.50
CA THR A 65 -6.06 3.60 16.90
C THR A 65 -7.54 3.67 17.28
N LEU A 66 -8.21 2.51 17.26
CA LEU A 66 -9.62 2.43 17.58
C LEU A 66 -9.88 2.27 19.10
N PRO A 67 -11.06 2.69 19.59
CA PRO A 67 -11.49 2.37 20.94
C PRO A 67 -11.42 0.87 21.24
N GLY A 68 -10.92 0.52 22.43
CA GLY A 68 -10.81 -0.86 22.90
C GLY A 68 -9.57 -1.63 22.45
N GLU A 69 -8.64 -1.03 21.68
CA GLU A 69 -7.31 -1.62 21.46
C GLU A 69 -6.56 -1.74 22.81
N PRO A 70 -6.01 -2.93 23.18
CA PRO A 70 -5.50 -3.19 24.52
C PRO A 70 -4.41 -2.26 25.03
N ASP A 71 -3.53 -1.79 24.13
CA ASP A 71 -2.35 -0.99 24.48
C ASP A 71 -2.42 0.47 24.04
N GLN A 72 -3.51 0.83 23.34
CA GLN A 72 -3.79 2.17 22.82
C GLN A 72 -2.58 2.83 22.14
N ALA A 73 -1.67 2.05 21.53
CA ALA A 73 -0.52 2.61 20.82
C ALA A 73 -0.99 3.44 19.63
N ARG A 74 -0.35 4.59 19.43
CA ARG A 74 -0.69 5.62 18.43
C ARG A 74 0.51 6.02 17.60
N GLY A 75 0.25 6.58 16.41
CA GLY A 75 1.27 7.15 15.53
C GLY A 75 2.47 6.24 15.33
N VAL A 76 3.67 6.79 15.51
CA VAL A 76 4.93 6.05 15.30
C VAL A 76 5.03 4.83 16.19
N ALA A 77 4.56 4.90 17.44
CA ALA A 77 4.61 3.77 18.36
C ALA A 77 3.74 2.59 17.89
N ARG A 78 2.59 2.89 17.27
CA ARG A 78 1.73 1.87 16.66
C ARG A 78 2.40 1.23 15.46
N TYR A 79 2.96 2.04 14.56
CA TYR A 79 3.72 1.54 13.41
C TYR A 79 4.86 0.62 13.84
N ALA A 80 5.64 1.01 14.86
CA ALA A 80 6.73 0.20 15.39
C ALA A 80 6.25 -1.17 15.90
N LYS A 81 5.06 -1.25 16.51
CA LYS A 81 4.47 -2.53 16.94
C LYS A 81 4.08 -3.43 15.77
N LEU A 82 3.50 -2.86 14.71
CA LEU A 82 3.21 -3.60 13.48
C LEU A 82 4.49 -4.16 12.85
N VAL A 83 5.55 -3.36 12.79
CA VAL A 83 6.86 -3.81 12.30
C VAL A 83 7.43 -4.94 13.17
N ALA A 84 7.35 -4.81 14.50
CA ALA A 84 7.82 -5.86 15.42
C ALA A 84 7.03 -7.17 15.24
N LEU A 85 5.70 -7.08 15.14
CA LEU A 85 4.82 -8.21 14.86
C LEU A 85 5.24 -8.92 13.56
N CYS A 86 5.44 -8.17 12.47
CA CYS A 86 5.85 -8.74 11.19
C CYS A 86 7.20 -9.48 11.30
N ARG A 87 8.17 -8.90 12.02
CA ARG A 87 9.49 -9.52 12.23
C ARG A 87 9.40 -10.83 12.99
N ASP A 88 8.53 -10.91 14.01
CA ASP A 88 8.33 -12.14 14.80
C ASP A 88 7.80 -13.32 13.96
N ILE A 89 7.21 -13.03 12.81
CA ILE A 89 6.61 -14.03 11.90
C ILE A 89 7.30 -14.10 10.54
N GLY A 90 8.44 -13.44 10.38
CA GLY A 90 9.24 -13.47 9.14
C GLY A 90 8.63 -12.71 7.95
N VAL A 91 7.62 -11.88 8.17
CA VAL A 91 7.05 -10.98 7.16
C VAL A 91 7.96 -9.76 7.00
N LEU A 92 8.35 -9.45 5.76
CA LEU A 92 9.22 -8.32 5.46
C LEU A 92 8.44 -7.00 5.41
N THR A 93 9.04 -5.95 5.95
CA THR A 93 8.41 -4.63 6.12
C THR A 93 9.21 -3.52 5.43
N PRO A 94 8.69 -2.28 5.38
CA PRO A 94 9.46 -1.13 4.90
C PRO A 94 10.72 -0.81 5.71
N GLU A 95 10.94 -1.44 6.86
CA GLU A 95 12.09 -1.21 7.74
C GLU A 95 13.19 -2.27 7.60
N ASP A 96 12.95 -3.32 6.82
CA ASP A 96 13.90 -4.41 6.62
C ASP A 96 14.67 -4.24 5.30
N PRO A 97 15.83 -4.89 5.11
CA PRO A 97 16.51 -4.92 3.81
C PRO A 97 15.58 -5.41 2.71
N TRP A 98 15.53 -4.67 1.59
CA TRP A 98 14.62 -5.00 0.50
C TRP A 98 15.07 -6.28 -0.21
N PRO A 99 14.22 -7.33 -0.21
CA PRO A 99 14.61 -8.63 -0.73
C PRO A 99 14.72 -8.58 -2.26
N VAL A 100 15.58 -9.45 -2.80
CA VAL A 100 15.68 -9.68 -4.25
C VAL A 100 14.96 -10.98 -4.56
N TRP A 101 14.00 -10.91 -5.47
CA TRP A 101 13.28 -12.03 -6.03
C TRP A 101 13.97 -12.47 -7.33
N ASP A 102 14.49 -13.70 -7.32
CA ASP A 102 15.23 -14.31 -8.44
C ASP A 102 14.33 -15.25 -9.28
N GLY A 103 13.00 -15.02 -9.26
CA GLY A 103 12.05 -15.92 -9.89
C GLY A 103 12.12 -15.94 -11.42
N PRO A 104 11.34 -16.81 -12.07
CA PRO A 104 11.49 -17.13 -13.48
C PRO A 104 11.31 -15.87 -14.34
N GLY A 105 12.31 -15.60 -15.18
CA GLY A 105 12.45 -14.35 -15.90
C GLY A 105 11.27 -14.03 -16.84
N GLY A 106 10.41 -13.09 -16.44
CA GLY A 106 9.13 -12.79 -17.10
C GLY A 106 9.10 -11.75 -18.21
N GLY A 107 10.18 -11.57 -18.97
CA GLY A 107 10.11 -10.77 -20.21
C GLY A 107 9.66 -11.65 -21.39
N PRO A 108 8.83 -11.16 -22.33
CA PRO A 108 8.47 -11.90 -23.55
C PRO A 108 9.68 -12.24 -24.47
N ASP A 109 10.86 -11.72 -24.16
CA ASP A 109 12.16 -11.95 -24.80
C ASP A 109 13.17 -12.73 -23.92
N GLY A 110 12.76 -13.21 -22.73
CA GLY A 110 13.67 -13.81 -21.75
C GLY A 110 14.46 -12.81 -20.89
N SER A 111 14.09 -11.52 -20.89
CA SER A 111 14.75 -10.45 -20.12
C SER A 111 14.43 -10.40 -18.62
N GLY A 112 13.83 -11.43 -18.03
CA GLY A 112 13.56 -11.37 -16.59
C GLY A 112 14.78 -11.76 -15.77
N GLY A 113 15.44 -10.73 -15.24
CA GLY A 113 16.47 -10.85 -14.23
C GLY A 113 15.90 -10.69 -12.82
N PRO A 114 16.78 -10.70 -11.80
CA PRO A 114 16.41 -10.41 -10.42
C PRO A 114 15.61 -9.10 -10.31
N LEU A 115 14.63 -9.07 -9.41
CA LEU A 115 13.85 -7.88 -9.07
C LEU A 115 13.97 -7.59 -7.58
N ARG A 116 14.23 -6.34 -7.21
CA ARG A 116 14.24 -5.95 -5.80
C ARG A 116 12.87 -5.43 -5.40
N VAL A 117 12.22 -6.09 -4.45
CA VAL A 117 10.89 -5.70 -3.96
C VAL A 117 11.06 -4.70 -2.83
N ALA A 118 10.60 -3.47 -3.02
CA ALA A 118 10.74 -2.38 -2.07
C ALA A 118 9.39 -2.03 -1.43
N PRO A 119 9.04 -2.63 -0.27
CA PRO A 119 7.92 -2.15 0.55
C PRO A 119 8.23 -0.75 1.08
N LEU A 120 7.28 0.16 0.88
CA LEU A 120 7.36 1.57 1.24
C LEU A 120 6.29 1.91 2.27
N PHE A 121 6.50 3.02 2.96
CA PHE A 121 5.51 3.62 3.83
C PHE A 121 5.65 5.14 3.70
N THR A 122 4.84 5.75 2.84
CA THR A 122 4.93 7.19 2.51
C THR A 122 3.94 8.06 3.27
N LEU A 123 2.75 7.53 3.61
CA LEU A 123 1.62 8.35 4.04
C LEU A 123 1.20 9.34 2.92
N TYR A 124 0.59 10.47 3.30
CA TYR A 124 0.20 11.60 2.45
C TYR A 124 0.47 12.94 3.17
N ASP A 125 0.55 14.03 2.41
CA ASP A 125 0.88 15.37 2.93
C ASP A 125 -0.11 16.47 2.51
N TYR A 126 -1.31 16.09 2.06
CA TYR A 126 -2.35 17.01 1.60
C TYR A 126 -1.98 17.84 0.36
N SER A 127 -0.88 17.53 -0.33
CA SER A 127 -0.44 18.27 -1.53
C SER A 127 -1.30 18.03 -2.77
N TRP A 128 -2.17 17.02 -2.76
CA TRP A 128 -3.15 16.78 -3.82
C TRP A 128 -4.46 17.48 -3.51
N TYR A 129 -4.60 18.71 -3.97
CA TYR A 129 -5.74 19.55 -3.61
C TYR A 129 -7.05 19.13 -4.28
N ALA A 130 -8.14 19.32 -3.53
CA ALA A 130 -9.50 19.25 -4.05
C ALA A 130 -9.70 20.25 -5.22
N PRO A 131 -10.56 19.95 -6.21
CA PRO A 131 -10.80 20.85 -7.34
C PRO A 131 -11.19 22.26 -6.92
N GLY A 132 -10.56 23.26 -7.55
CA GLY A 132 -10.82 24.68 -7.27
C GLY A 132 -10.08 25.24 -6.04
N THR A 133 -9.21 24.47 -5.40
CA THR A 133 -8.43 24.92 -4.24
C THR A 133 -6.92 24.92 -4.53
N THR A 134 -6.16 25.73 -3.79
CA THR A 134 -4.72 25.93 -4.01
C THR A 134 -3.87 25.87 -2.73
N THR A 135 -4.51 25.69 -1.58
CA THR A 135 -3.84 25.50 -0.29
C THR A 135 -4.43 24.29 0.45
N PRO A 136 -3.66 23.63 1.33
CA PRO A 136 -4.16 22.53 2.15
C PRO A 136 -5.40 22.92 2.97
N GLU A 137 -5.40 24.12 3.56
CA GLU A 137 -6.50 24.60 4.40
C GLU A 137 -7.79 24.78 3.59
N ALA A 138 -7.70 25.34 2.38
CA ALA A 138 -8.84 25.50 1.50
C ALA A 138 -9.35 24.15 0.98
N SER A 139 -8.45 23.21 0.68
CA SER A 139 -8.78 21.84 0.26
C SER A 139 -9.52 21.08 1.37
N LEU A 140 -9.06 21.21 2.62
CA LEU A 140 -9.74 20.61 3.77
C LEU A 140 -11.09 21.26 4.04
N ALA A 141 -11.17 22.59 4.01
CA ALA A 141 -12.45 23.31 4.15
C ALA A 141 -13.46 22.86 3.09
N ARG A 142 -13.02 22.70 1.84
CA ARG A 142 -13.85 22.20 0.74
C ARG A 142 -14.38 20.79 0.99
N ALA A 143 -13.53 19.90 1.50
CA ALA A 143 -13.92 18.55 1.87
C ALA A 143 -14.95 18.52 3.03
N HIS A 144 -14.78 19.38 4.02
CA HIS A 144 -15.76 19.57 5.10
C HIS A 144 -17.11 20.09 4.58
N GLU A 145 -17.11 21.10 3.70
CA GLU A 145 -18.32 21.62 3.06
C GLU A 145 -19.06 20.56 2.25
N ALA A 146 -18.32 19.67 1.57
CA ALA A 146 -18.88 18.58 0.78
C ALA A 146 -19.32 17.37 1.62
N GLY A 147 -18.96 17.30 2.91
CA GLY A 147 -19.20 16.14 3.76
C GLY A 147 -18.35 14.92 3.41
N ILE A 148 -17.20 15.13 2.73
CA ILE A 148 -16.28 14.07 2.29
C ILE A 148 -14.97 14.20 3.09
N VAL A 149 -14.94 13.68 4.31
CA VAL A 149 -13.77 13.76 5.20
C VAL A 149 -13.26 12.36 5.50
N CYS A 150 -11.94 12.16 5.37
CA CYS A 150 -11.31 10.88 5.69
C CYS A 150 -11.36 10.60 7.19
N THR A 151 -11.69 9.36 7.57
CA THR A 151 -11.70 8.90 8.97
C THR A 151 -10.34 9.07 9.65
N ASP A 152 -9.26 9.04 8.87
CA ASP A 152 -7.90 9.27 9.33
C ASP A 152 -7.75 10.54 10.18
N GLU A 153 -8.51 11.60 9.88
CA GLU A 153 -8.48 12.86 10.64
C GLU A 153 -8.78 12.65 12.13
N ALA A 154 -9.57 11.63 12.46
CA ALA A 154 -9.97 11.32 13.83
C ALA A 154 -9.11 10.23 14.49
N VAL A 155 -8.57 9.27 13.74
CA VAL A 155 -7.99 8.03 14.31
C VAL A 155 -6.58 7.69 13.82
N LEU A 156 -6.09 8.31 12.75
CA LEU A 156 -4.70 8.18 12.29
C LEU A 156 -3.85 9.25 12.98
N HIS A 157 -3.50 8.92 14.21
CA HIS A 157 -2.59 9.66 15.06
C HIS A 157 -1.19 9.72 14.44
N HIS A 158 -0.44 10.81 14.68
CA HIS A 158 0.83 11.11 14.00
C HIS A 158 1.97 11.45 14.97
N GLU A 159 1.76 11.29 16.27
CA GLU A 159 2.77 11.60 17.27
C GLU A 159 4.03 10.75 17.05
N PRO A 160 5.23 11.36 17.21
CA PRO A 160 5.50 12.67 17.81
C PRO A 160 5.51 13.86 16.83
N TYR A 161 5.20 13.67 15.55
CA TYR A 161 5.19 14.76 14.58
C TYR A 161 4.02 15.72 14.85
N ALA A 162 4.14 16.98 14.41
CA ALA A 162 3.09 17.98 14.54
C ALA A 162 1.88 17.71 13.65
N GLY A 163 2.04 16.92 12.59
CA GLY A 163 0.97 16.51 11.69
C GLY A 163 1.34 15.34 10.78
N ARG A 164 0.33 14.77 10.13
CA ARG A 164 0.50 13.70 9.12
C ARG A 164 1.41 14.12 7.97
N ALA A 165 1.34 15.39 7.54
CA ALA A 165 2.23 15.93 6.51
C ALA A 165 3.71 15.95 6.92
N GLU A 166 4.02 16.23 8.19
CA GLU A 166 5.39 16.20 8.68
C GLU A 166 5.89 14.76 8.81
N TRP A 167 5.04 13.83 9.27
CA TRP A 167 5.38 12.42 9.28
C TRP A 167 5.64 11.89 7.86
N CYS A 168 4.75 12.19 6.91
CA CYS A 168 4.95 11.92 5.49
C CYS A 168 6.30 12.46 5.01
N ALA A 169 6.63 13.71 5.34
CA ALA A 169 7.88 14.31 4.90
C ALA A 169 9.13 13.56 5.39
N ASP A 170 9.13 13.11 6.65
CA ASP A 170 10.20 12.27 7.21
C ASP A 170 10.26 10.90 6.53
N ARG A 171 9.11 10.26 6.29
CA ARG A 171 8.99 8.99 5.57
C ARG A 171 9.50 9.07 4.13
N ILE A 172 9.20 10.15 3.42
CA ILE A 172 9.73 10.43 2.09
C ILE A 172 11.26 10.54 2.14
N ALA A 173 11.79 11.37 3.04
CA ALA A 173 13.24 11.55 3.16
C ALA A 173 13.97 10.24 3.53
N TYR A 174 13.37 9.44 4.41
CA TYR A 174 13.87 8.10 4.75
C TYR A 174 13.91 7.19 3.52
N THR A 175 12.80 7.13 2.79
CA THR A 175 12.65 6.22 1.64
C THR A 175 13.56 6.62 0.48
N GLU A 176 13.71 7.92 0.17
CA GLU A 176 14.61 8.39 -0.88
C GLU A 176 16.07 8.00 -0.62
N ARG A 177 16.52 8.05 0.65
CA ARG A 177 17.88 7.58 1.01
C ARG A 177 18.02 6.09 0.70
N ARG A 178 17.04 5.27 1.07
CA ARG A 178 17.07 3.83 0.81
C ARG A 178 17.02 3.48 -0.69
N LEU A 179 16.22 4.23 -1.46
CA LEU A 179 16.18 4.09 -2.92
C LEU A 179 17.54 4.43 -3.55
N ALA A 180 18.21 5.48 -3.06
CA ALA A 180 19.54 5.85 -3.52
C ALA A 180 20.62 4.82 -3.14
N GLU A 181 20.53 4.21 -1.95
CA GLU A 181 21.47 3.19 -1.48
C GLU A 181 21.50 1.92 -2.35
N VAL A 182 20.37 1.58 -2.98
CA VAL A 182 20.26 0.39 -3.85
C VAL A 182 20.38 0.70 -5.34
N ALA A 183 20.64 1.96 -5.70
CA ALA A 183 20.78 2.39 -7.09
C ALA A 183 21.89 1.62 -7.82
N GLY A 184 21.64 1.29 -9.09
CA GLY A 184 22.55 0.48 -9.91
C GLY A 184 22.50 -1.03 -9.64
N GLY A 185 21.64 -1.49 -8.71
CA GLY A 185 21.32 -2.91 -8.54
C GLY A 185 20.19 -3.39 -9.46
N PRO A 186 19.62 -4.58 -9.17
CA PRO A 186 18.38 -5.06 -9.81
C PRO A 186 17.25 -4.02 -9.86
N PRO A 187 16.43 -3.98 -10.94
CA PRO A 187 15.28 -3.11 -11.04
C PRO A 187 14.31 -3.27 -9.87
N LEU A 188 13.63 -2.18 -9.52
CA LEU A 188 12.76 -2.12 -8.36
C LEU A 188 11.31 -2.51 -8.70
N VAL A 189 10.66 -3.17 -7.75
CA VAL A 189 9.19 -3.23 -7.65
C VAL A 189 8.81 -2.42 -6.43
N LEU A 190 8.25 -1.23 -6.66
CA LEU A 190 7.82 -0.36 -5.55
C LEU A 190 6.45 -0.82 -5.05
N VAL A 191 6.32 -1.01 -3.75
CA VAL A 191 5.07 -1.40 -3.10
C VAL A 191 4.69 -0.34 -2.09
N ASN A 192 3.60 0.36 -2.29
CA ASN A 192 3.12 1.39 -1.37
C ASN A 192 1.59 1.35 -1.33
N HIS A 193 0.97 1.51 -0.17
CA HIS A 193 -0.49 1.49 -0.10
C HIS A 193 -1.11 2.64 -0.91
N TRP A 194 -0.63 3.87 -0.70
CA TRP A 194 -1.01 5.03 -1.49
C TRP A 194 -0.40 4.98 -2.90
N PRO A 195 -1.13 5.41 -3.95
CA PRO A 195 -0.54 5.62 -5.26
C PRO A 195 0.64 6.61 -5.18
N LEU A 196 1.71 6.35 -5.94
CA LEU A 196 2.89 7.23 -6.00
C LEU A 196 2.74 8.41 -6.97
N VAL A 197 1.69 8.37 -7.80
CA VAL A 197 1.35 9.41 -8.78
C VAL A 197 -0.13 9.76 -8.64
N ARG A 198 -0.52 10.98 -9.02
CA ARG A 198 -1.88 11.50 -8.78
C ARG A 198 -2.94 10.93 -9.74
N GLN A 199 -2.55 10.61 -10.96
CA GLN A 199 -3.43 10.27 -12.09
C GLN A 199 -4.45 9.17 -11.77
N PRO A 200 -4.14 8.11 -10.99
CA PRO A 200 -5.13 7.15 -10.53
C PRO A 200 -6.35 7.79 -9.85
N THR A 201 -6.18 8.90 -9.13
CA THR A 201 -7.29 9.56 -8.42
C THR A 201 -8.27 10.29 -9.34
N GLU A 202 -7.92 10.57 -10.60
CA GLU A 202 -8.73 11.38 -11.53
C GLU A 202 -10.09 10.75 -11.87
N ILE A 203 -10.22 9.43 -11.71
CA ILE A 203 -11.48 8.71 -11.97
C ILE A 203 -12.35 8.55 -10.72
N MET A 204 -11.89 9.00 -9.55
CA MET A 204 -12.65 8.90 -8.32
C MET A 204 -13.91 9.77 -8.40
N THR A 205 -15.03 9.26 -7.88
CA THR A 205 -16.30 10.00 -7.87
C THR A 205 -16.23 11.25 -6.99
N HIS A 206 -15.54 11.18 -5.85
CA HIS A 206 -15.43 12.28 -4.89
C HIS A 206 -14.00 12.82 -4.89
N GLN A 207 -13.77 13.88 -5.69
CA GLN A 207 -12.45 14.48 -5.87
C GLN A 207 -11.98 15.27 -4.65
N GLU A 208 -12.85 15.58 -3.70
CA GLU A 208 -12.47 16.18 -2.42
C GLU A 208 -11.62 15.24 -1.55
N PHE A 209 -11.69 13.92 -1.79
CA PHE A 209 -10.95 12.92 -1.02
C PHE A 209 -9.46 12.80 -1.43
N VAL A 210 -9.07 13.29 -2.60
CA VAL A 210 -7.74 13.02 -3.19
C VAL A 210 -6.57 13.53 -2.33
N GLN A 211 -6.81 14.47 -1.42
CA GLN A 211 -5.80 15.01 -0.50
C GLN A 211 -5.28 14.00 0.54
N TRP A 212 -6.02 12.91 0.77
CA TRP A 212 -5.59 11.80 1.62
C TRP A 212 -4.96 10.64 0.83
N CYS A 213 -4.78 10.79 -0.49
CA CYS A 213 -4.37 9.68 -1.35
C CYS A 213 -2.88 9.63 -1.70
N GLY A 214 -2.06 10.59 -1.27
CA GLY A 214 -0.62 10.57 -1.54
C GLY A 214 0.07 11.92 -1.41
N THR A 215 1.21 12.06 -2.08
CA THR A 215 2.02 13.29 -2.11
C THR A 215 2.57 13.56 -3.51
N VAL A 216 2.74 14.82 -3.88
CA VAL A 216 3.43 15.21 -5.12
C VAL A 216 4.91 14.83 -5.13
N ARG A 217 5.52 14.56 -3.96
CA ARG A 217 6.96 14.33 -3.81
C ARG A 217 7.46 13.00 -4.37
N THR A 218 6.56 12.07 -4.68
CA THR A 218 6.87 10.76 -5.25
C THR A 218 6.60 10.69 -6.76
N ALA A 219 6.16 11.78 -7.37
CA ALA A 219 5.60 11.80 -8.73
C ALA A 219 6.57 11.34 -9.84
N ASP A 220 7.88 11.35 -9.58
CA ASP A 220 8.91 10.92 -10.53
C ASP A 220 9.64 9.63 -10.08
N TRP A 221 9.29 9.03 -8.95
CA TRP A 221 10.04 7.89 -8.40
C TRP A 221 10.11 6.69 -9.35
N HIS A 222 9.03 6.44 -10.11
CA HIS A 222 8.97 5.34 -11.08
C HIS A 222 9.91 5.53 -12.28
N THR A 223 10.25 6.77 -12.64
CA THR A 223 11.21 7.05 -13.71
C THR A 223 12.62 7.31 -13.18
N ARG A 224 12.73 7.85 -11.96
CA ARG A 224 13.99 8.20 -11.30
C ARG A 224 14.78 7.00 -10.77
N PHE A 225 14.11 5.92 -10.34
CA PHE A 225 14.73 4.81 -9.61
C PHE A 225 14.59 3.42 -10.29
N ASP A 226 14.87 3.30 -11.60
CA ASP A 226 14.84 2.03 -12.37
C ASP A 226 13.73 1.06 -11.91
N VAL A 227 12.48 1.50 -12.07
CA VAL A 227 11.30 0.78 -11.55
C VAL A 227 10.66 -0.05 -12.65
N ARG A 228 10.45 -1.33 -12.36
CA ARG A 228 9.80 -2.29 -13.25
C ARG A 228 8.28 -2.34 -13.08
N ALA A 229 7.79 -2.07 -11.87
CA ALA A 229 6.37 -1.92 -11.58
C ALA A 229 6.14 -1.21 -10.25
N VAL A 230 4.96 -0.59 -10.12
CA VAL A 230 4.44 -0.06 -8.86
C VAL A 230 3.18 -0.82 -8.47
N VAL A 231 3.12 -1.33 -7.24
CA VAL A 231 1.96 -2.04 -6.69
C VAL A 231 1.37 -1.21 -5.56
N TYR A 232 0.06 -0.95 -5.61
CA TYR A 232 -0.63 -0.10 -4.64
C TYR A 232 -2.10 -0.50 -4.43
N GLY A 233 -2.76 0.15 -3.47
CA GLY A 233 -4.16 -0.09 -3.08
C GLY A 233 -4.90 1.22 -2.83
N HIS A 234 -5.56 1.32 -1.67
CA HIS A 234 -6.19 2.52 -1.10
C HIS A 234 -7.45 3.02 -1.82
N LEU A 235 -7.44 3.02 -3.16
CA LEU A 235 -8.50 3.64 -3.94
C LEU A 235 -9.74 2.76 -4.09
N HIS A 236 -9.60 1.45 -3.83
CA HIS A 236 -10.63 0.45 -4.08
C HIS A 236 -11.08 0.41 -5.54
N ILE A 237 -10.14 0.67 -6.46
CA ILE A 237 -10.38 0.69 -7.91
C ILE A 237 -9.38 -0.24 -8.60
N PRO A 238 -9.56 -1.57 -8.50
CA PRO A 238 -8.58 -2.55 -8.95
C PRO A 238 -8.42 -2.56 -10.46
N ARG A 239 -7.25 -2.13 -10.95
CA ARG A 239 -6.92 -2.02 -12.38
C ARG A 239 -5.43 -2.06 -12.64
N SER A 240 -5.09 -2.10 -13.92
CA SER A 240 -3.72 -1.99 -14.41
C SER A 240 -3.61 -0.77 -15.29
N THR A 241 -2.66 0.11 -15.00
CA THR A 241 -2.35 1.30 -15.80
C THR A 241 -0.87 1.33 -16.14
N VAL A 242 -0.48 2.22 -17.04
CA VAL A 242 0.93 2.46 -17.39
C VAL A 242 1.18 3.95 -17.32
N HIS A 243 2.23 4.34 -16.60
CA HIS A 243 2.68 5.72 -16.46
C HIS A 243 4.15 5.79 -16.86
N ASP A 244 4.47 6.60 -17.87
CA ASP A 244 5.83 6.76 -18.39
C ASP A 244 6.52 5.43 -18.75
N GLY A 245 5.75 4.47 -19.27
CA GLY A 245 6.21 3.13 -19.63
C GLY A 245 6.31 2.14 -18.46
N VAL A 246 6.04 2.56 -17.22
CA VAL A 246 6.06 1.71 -16.02
C VAL A 246 4.64 1.22 -15.69
N PRO A 247 4.43 -0.10 -15.53
CA PRO A 247 3.17 -0.67 -15.03
C PRO A 247 2.85 -0.23 -13.59
N PHE A 248 1.59 0.16 -13.37
CA PHE A 248 1.02 0.43 -12.06
C PHE A 248 -0.17 -0.50 -11.83
N GLU A 249 -0.15 -1.19 -10.70
CA GLU A 249 -1.12 -2.23 -10.36
C GLU A 249 -1.86 -1.85 -9.08
N GLU A 250 -3.12 -1.48 -9.23
CA GLU A 250 -4.05 -1.35 -8.11
C GLU A 250 -4.61 -2.75 -7.81
N VAL A 251 -4.33 -3.24 -6.61
CA VAL A 251 -4.55 -4.64 -6.21
C VAL A 251 -5.53 -4.79 -5.04
N SER A 252 -6.42 -3.81 -4.86
CA SER A 252 -7.43 -3.79 -3.79
C SER A 252 -8.49 -4.88 -3.97
N LEU A 253 -8.94 -5.43 -2.83
CA LEU A 253 -10.21 -6.16 -2.74
C LEU A 253 -11.36 -5.19 -2.46
N GLY A 254 -11.17 -4.29 -1.49
CA GLY A 254 -12.19 -3.35 -1.04
C GLY A 254 -13.27 -3.98 -0.16
N TYR A 255 -14.29 -3.20 0.18
CA TYR A 255 -15.35 -3.64 1.07
C TYR A 255 -16.35 -4.58 0.39
N PRO A 256 -17.03 -5.47 1.13
CA PRO A 256 -18.06 -6.36 0.58
C PRO A 256 -19.10 -5.68 -0.29
N ARG A 257 -19.57 -4.50 0.10
CA ARG A 257 -20.58 -3.75 -0.65
C ARG A 257 -20.06 -3.28 -2.01
N GLU A 258 -18.78 -2.96 -2.11
CA GLU A 258 -18.16 -2.45 -3.34
C GLU A 258 -17.97 -3.57 -4.34
N TRP A 259 -17.29 -4.66 -3.96
CA TRP A 259 -17.08 -5.76 -4.90
C TRP A 259 -18.36 -6.55 -5.21
N LYS A 260 -19.39 -6.54 -4.35
CA LYS A 260 -20.72 -7.04 -4.70
C LYS A 260 -21.38 -6.19 -5.78
N ARG A 261 -21.09 -4.89 -5.83
CA ARG A 261 -21.68 -3.94 -6.78
C ARG A 261 -20.90 -3.86 -8.10
N TYR A 262 -19.58 -3.75 -8.03
CA TYR A 262 -18.71 -3.51 -9.18
C TYR A 262 -17.99 -4.78 -9.67
N GLY A 263 -18.17 -5.89 -8.96
CA GLY A 263 -17.43 -7.12 -9.18
C GLY A 263 -16.10 -7.11 -8.41
N ARG A 264 -15.57 -8.31 -8.16
CA ARG A 264 -14.19 -8.55 -7.76
C ARG A 264 -13.49 -9.41 -8.79
N ARG A 265 -12.17 -9.39 -8.74
CA ARG A 265 -11.35 -10.38 -9.43
C ARG A 265 -11.56 -11.77 -8.83
N ALA A 266 -11.46 -12.78 -9.69
CA ALA A 266 -11.49 -14.17 -9.26
C ALA A 266 -10.26 -14.49 -8.39
N GLU A 267 -9.07 -14.13 -8.89
CA GLU A 267 -7.81 -14.22 -8.18
C GLU A 267 -7.55 -12.97 -7.34
N LEU A 268 -7.51 -13.14 -6.02
CA LEU A 268 -7.22 -12.07 -5.07
C LEU A 268 -5.72 -11.76 -5.01
N ALA A 269 -4.88 -12.80 -5.08
CA ALA A 269 -3.45 -12.67 -5.24
C ALA A 269 -3.13 -12.43 -6.73
N ARG A 270 -3.22 -11.16 -7.16
CA ARG A 270 -2.87 -10.79 -8.54
C ARG A 270 -1.40 -11.15 -8.83
N PRO A 271 -1.11 -11.88 -9.93
CA PRO A 271 0.25 -12.02 -10.43
C PRO A 271 0.85 -10.66 -10.78
N VAL A 272 2.02 -10.36 -10.22
CA VAL A 272 2.80 -9.15 -10.57
C VAL A 272 3.99 -9.54 -11.46
N PHE A 273 4.70 -10.62 -11.10
CA PHE A 273 5.79 -11.19 -11.90
C PHE A 273 5.79 -12.74 -11.82
N PRO A 274 6.22 -13.44 -12.90
CA PRO A 274 6.30 -12.91 -14.26
C PRO A 274 4.90 -12.39 -14.69
N GLY A 275 4.85 -11.30 -15.47
CA GLY A 275 3.57 -10.73 -15.89
C GLY A 275 2.70 -11.79 -16.56
N ALA A 276 1.37 -11.70 -16.40
CA ALA A 276 0.47 -12.61 -17.11
C ALA A 276 0.77 -12.52 -18.62
N ALA A 277 0.95 -13.67 -19.28
CA ALA A 277 1.05 -13.70 -20.73
C ALA A 277 -0.21 -13.04 -21.30
N SER A 278 -0.02 -11.89 -21.95
CA SER A 278 -1.08 -11.13 -22.61
C SER A 278 -1.74 -11.92 -23.72
#